data_AF-A0A2W5IAS0-F1
#
_entry.id   AF-A0A2W5IAS0-F1
#
_cell.length_a   1.000
_cell.length_b   1.000
_cell.length_c   1.000
_cell.angle_alpha   90.00
_cell.angle_beta   90.00
_cell.angle_gamma   90.00
#
_symmetry.space_group_name_H-M   'P 1'
#
loop_
_entity.id
_entity.type
_entity.pdbx_description
1 polymer ?
#
loop_
_entity_poly.entity_id
_entity_poly.type
_entity_poly.pdbx_seq_one_letter_code
_entity_poly.pdbx_strand_id
1 'polypeptide(L)' 'MFNAEVDLARQVAFIDRLTETGALTPNESHVILTRIGHEATAPVGALLLQVRLDKTQV' A
#
# COMPACT_ATOMS: atom_id res chain seq x y z
N MET A 1 -14.99 -4.30 10.51
CA MET A 1 -13.74 -4.97 10.10
C MET A 1 -13.63 -5.13 8.60
N PHE A 2 -14.57 -5.82 7.93
CA PHE A 2 -14.50 -6.04 6.47
C PHE A 2 -14.34 -4.75 5.64
N ASN A 3 -15.03 -3.67 6.00
CA ASN A 3 -14.92 -2.39 5.30
C ASN A 3 -13.50 -1.81 5.34
N ALA A 4 -12.79 -1.90 6.47
CA ALA A 4 -11.43 -1.38 6.58
C ALA A 4 -10.45 -2.12 5.66
N GLU A 5 -10.60 -3.44 5.52
CA GLU A 5 -9.78 -4.25 4.61
C GLU A 5 -10.07 -3.91 3.15
N VAL A 6 -11.35 -3.71 2.79
CA VAL A 6 -11.75 -3.29 1.44
C VAL A 6 -11.25 -1.89 1.11
N ASP A 7 -11.34 -0.97 2.07
CA ASP A 7 -10.88 0.41 1.89
C ASP A 7 -9.35 0.47 1.74
N LEU A 8 -8.61 -0.32 2.53
CA LEU A 8 -7.16 -0.45 2.38
C LEU A 8 -6.79 -1.02 1.00
N ALA A 9 -7.47 -2.08 0.56
CA ALA A 9 -7.22 -2.67 -0.77
C ALA A 9 -7.46 -1.66 -1.90
N ARG A 10 -8.49 -0.80 -1.78
CA ARG A 10 -8.74 0.27 -2.74
C ARG A 10 -7.66 1.35 -2.74
N GLN A 11 -7.18 1.76 -1.57
CA GLN A 11 -6.10 2.73 -1.45
C GLN A 11 -4.81 2.20 -2.08
N VAL A 12 -4.44 0.96 -1.79
CA VAL A 12 -3.25 0.31 -2.37
C VAL A 12 -3.37 0.24 -3.89
N ALA A 13 -4.50 -0.26 -4.41
CA ALA A 13 -4.73 -0.35 -5.85
C ALA A 13 -4.69 1.02 -6.56
N PHE A 14 -5.15 2.08 -5.88
CA PHE A 14 -5.07 3.44 -6.42
C PHE A 14 -3.62 3.92 -6.54
N ILE A 15 -2.79 3.72 -5.50
CA ILE A 15 -1.37 4.10 -5.54
C ILE A 15 -0.61 3.27 -6.58
N ASP A 16 -0.88 1.97 -6.67
CA ASP A 16 -0.26 1.10 -7.67
C ASP A 16 -0.56 1.61 -9.09
N ARG A 17 -1.81 2.01 -9.38
CA ARG A 17 -2.18 2.60 -10.67
C ARG A 17 -1.49 3.93 -10.96
N LEU A 18 -1.32 4.79 -9.95
CA LEU A 18 -0.56 6.04 -10.13
C LEU A 18 0.92 5.76 -10.46
N THR A 19 1.47 4.68 -9.92
CA THR A 19 2.83 4.21 -10.24
C THR A 19 2.91 3.71 -11.68
N GLU A 20 1.98 2.84 -12.09
CA GLU A 20 1.93 2.27 -13.44
C GLU A 20 1.77 3.33 -14.54
N THR A 21 1.03 4.39 -14.24
CA THR A 21 0.81 5.51 -15.17
C THR A 21 1.94 6.53 -15.18
N GLY A 22 2.96 6.36 -14.32
CA GLY A 22 4.08 7.29 -14.17
C GLY A 22 3.73 8.59 -13.45
N ALA A 23 2.52 8.68 -12.86
CA ALA A 23 2.13 9.82 -12.03
C ALA A 23 2.85 9.83 -10.67
N LEU A 24 3.31 8.67 -10.21
CA LEU A 24 4.23 8.50 -9.09
C LEU A 24 5.45 7.69 -9.54
N THR A 25 6.62 8.08 -9.06
CA THR A 25 7.82 7.24 -9.16
C THR A 25 7.70 6.04 -8.22
N PRO A 26 8.42 4.92 -8.49
CA PRO A 26 8.42 3.77 -7.59
C PRO A 26 8.79 4.11 -6.14
N ASN A 27 9.69 5.09 -5.94
CA ASN A 27 10.10 5.53 -4.62
C ASN A 27 9.00 6.32 -3.88
N GLU A 28 8.31 7.23 -4.57
CA GLU A 28 7.18 7.98 -3.99
C GLU A 28 6.05 7.03 -3.58
N SER A 29 5.73 6.07 -4.44
CA SER A 29 4.73 5.04 -4.14
C SER A 29 5.13 4.18 -2.95
N HIS A 30 6.39 3.78 -2.86
CA HIS A 30 6.91 3.03 -1.71
C HIS A 30 6.74 3.81 -0.40
N VAL A 31 7.12 5.10 -0.38
CA VAL A 31 6.96 5.95 0.81
C VAL A 31 5.49 6.08 1.23
N ILE A 32 4.58 6.30 0.27
CA ILE A 32 3.14 6.46 0.54
C ILE A 32 2.55 5.14 1.08
N LEU A 33 2.86 4.01 0.44
CA LEU A 33 2.36 2.70 0.86
C LEU A 33 2.89 2.29 2.24
N THR A 34 4.15 2.59 2.56
CA THR A 34 4.73 2.36 3.89
C THR A 34 3.97 3.15 4.95
N ARG A 35 3.57 4.39 4.66
CA ARG A 35 2.76 5.19 5.57
C ARG A 35 1.35 4.62 5.75
N ILE A 36 0.69 4.25 4.65
CA ILE A 36 -0.64 3.61 4.67
C ILE A 36 -0.59 2.33 5.51
N GLY A 37 0.44 1.49 5.34
CA GLY A 37 0.61 0.26 6.12
C GLY A 37 0.73 0.49 7.63
N HIS A 38 1.38 1.57 8.06
CA HIS A 38 1.50 1.90 9.49
C HIS A 38 0.23 2.51 10.10
N GLU A 39 -0.53 3.28 9.32
CA GLU A 39 -1.72 4.01 9.81
C GLU A 39 -3.04 3.23 9.62
N ALA A 40 -3.02 2.12 8.86
CA ALA A 40 -4.22 1.37 8.53
C ALA A 40 -4.89 0.67 9.73
N THR A 41 -6.21 0.80 9.84
CA THR A 41 -7.04 0.10 10.83
C THR A 41 -7.44 -1.32 10.36
N ALA A 42 -6.75 -1.86 9.36
CA ALA A 42 -6.99 -3.14 8.70
C ALA A 42 -5.77 -4.05 8.93
N PRO A 43 -5.74 -4.84 10.03
CA PRO A 43 -4.52 -5.45 10.52
C PRO A 43 -3.97 -6.53 9.57
N VAL A 44 -4.84 -7.26 8.85
CA VAL A 44 -4.38 -8.32 7.95
C VAL A 44 -3.82 -7.70 6.68
N GLY A 45 -4.54 -6.77 6.05
CA GLY A 45 -4.06 -6.08 4.86
C GLY A 45 -2.81 -5.23 5.12
N ALA A 46 -2.70 -4.60 6.29
CA ALA A 46 -1.52 -3.85 6.69
C ALA A 46 -0.28 -4.75 6.77
N LEU A 47 -0.40 -5.92 7.40
CA LEU A 47 0.68 -6.91 7.48
C LEU A 47 1.09 -7.40 6.08
N LEU A 48 0.13 -7.72 5.21
CA LEU A 48 0.40 -8.14 3.84
C LEU A 48 1.11 -7.04 3.03
N LEU A 49 0.71 -5.79 3.22
CA LEU A 49 1.34 -4.64 2.58
C LEU A 49 2.79 -4.45 3.06
N GLN A 50 3.05 -4.55 4.36
CA GLN A 50 4.40 -4.48 4.90
C GLN A 50 5.30 -5.59 4.35
N VAL A 51 4.82 -6.84 4.31
CA VAL A 51 5.57 -7.96 3.70
C VAL A 51 5.87 -7.71 2.22
N ARG A 52 4.94 -7.10 1.47
CA ARG A 52 5.16 -6.71 0.06
C ARG A 52 6.26 -5.67 -0.07
N LEU A 53 6.25 -4.66 0.80
CA LEU A 53 7.23 -3.57 0.79
C LEU A 53 8.63 -4.04 1.19
N ASP A 54 8.73 -4.96 2.15
CA ASP A 54 10.02 -5.56 2.55
C ASP A 54 10.61 -6.43 1.43
N LYS A 55 9.79 -7.25 0.76
CA LYS A 55 10.25 -8.08 -0.37
C LYS A 55 10.76 -7.30 -1.57
N THR A 56 10.33 -6.04 -1.73
CA THR A 56 10.77 -5.17 -2.82
C THR A 56 12.06 -4.41 -2.50
N GLN A 57 12.58 -4.54 -1.27
CA GLN A 57 13.87 -3.96 -0.85
C GLN A 57 15.06 -4.95 -0.98
N VAL A 58 14.81 -6.22 -1.34
CA VAL A 58 15.83 -7.28 -1.52
C VAL A 58 16.02 -7.57 -3.01
#